data_AF-A0A1B0CQ68-F1
#
_entry.id   AF-A0A1B0CQ68-F1
#
_cell.length_a   1.000
_cell.length_b   1.000
_cell.length_c   1.000
_cell.angle_alpha   90.00
_cell.angle_beta   90.00
_cell.angle_gamma   90.00
#
_symmetry.space_group_name_H-M   'P 1'
#
loop_
_entity.id
_entity.type
_entity.pdbx_description
1 polymer ?
#
loop_
_entity_poly.entity_id
_entity_poly.type
_entity_poly.pdbx_seq_one_letter_code
_entity_poly.pdbx_strand_id
1 'polypeptide(L)'
;MVRESSAVMLGLYFKRRRQFVEMVTLSGEGIGVALFSVILKEGVGKMGWRLGLQAVTGFVALSFFMGLLYRPASLYHPQRRAILHLKNQRKKVKEKKTHIRTPKPPFLDFTPCKSSTVRILIISASVAALGIYTPIFYMSLHGYQESYDMQDLVLVQTFLGLSIAVGVVASGSTINRVCRLSYRKFSISRQYVCQGCLTLAAISILILSAVSGYRS
;
A
#
# COMPACT_ATOMS: atom_id res chain seq x y z
N MET A 1 -7.28 5.97 -1.37
CA MET A 1 -6.77 7.03 -2.27
C MET A 1 -5.41 7.58 -1.83
N VAL A 2 -5.21 7.99 -0.57
CA VAL A 2 -3.94 8.61 -0.11
C VAL A 2 -2.71 7.70 -0.30
N ARG A 3 -2.81 6.42 0.02
CA ARG A 3 -1.73 5.42 -0.15
C ARG A 3 -1.22 5.32 -1.60
N GLU A 4 -2.13 5.36 -2.57
CA GLU A 4 -1.78 5.24 -3.99
C GLU A 4 -1.09 6.51 -4.49
N SER A 5 -1.60 7.69 -4.09
CA SER A 5 -1.00 8.98 -4.45
C SER A 5 0.42 9.12 -3.86
N SER A 6 0.63 8.71 -2.61
CA SER A 6 1.95 8.73 -1.98
C SER A 6 2.92 7.74 -2.64
N ALA A 7 2.46 6.54 -3.02
CA ALA A 7 3.29 5.56 -3.72
C ALA A 7 3.80 6.09 -5.08
N VAL A 8 2.93 6.75 -5.86
CA VAL A 8 3.31 7.41 -7.12
C VAL A 8 4.35 8.51 -6.87
N MET A 9 4.14 9.32 -5.84
CA MET A 9 5.05 10.40 -5.46
C MET A 9 6.44 9.87 -5.07
N LEU A 10 6.51 8.83 -4.24
CA LEU A 10 7.77 8.21 -3.83
C LEU A 10 8.52 7.61 -5.02
N GLY A 11 7.81 7.01 -5.97
CA GLY A 11 8.38 6.49 -7.21
C GLY A 11 8.98 7.58 -8.11
N LEU A 12 8.50 8.83 -8.02
CA LEU A 12 9.07 9.97 -8.73
C LEU A 12 10.32 10.53 -8.03
N TYR A 13 10.36 10.45 -6.69
CA TYR A 13 11.45 10.95 -5.84
C TYR A 13 12.66 10.02 -5.81
N PHE A 14 12.45 8.75 -5.49
CA PHE A 14 13.53 7.79 -5.24
C PHE A 14 13.58 6.75 -6.35
N LYS A 15 14.65 6.77 -7.16
CA LYS A 15 14.89 5.74 -8.19
C LYS A 15 15.76 4.58 -7.69
N ARG A 16 16.85 4.88 -6.98
CA ARG A 16 17.86 3.88 -6.57
C ARG A 16 17.52 3.13 -5.29
N ARG A 17 16.89 3.79 -4.32
CA ARG A 17 16.46 3.20 -3.03
C ARG A 17 14.94 3.06 -2.90
N ARG A 18 14.24 2.97 -4.03
CA ARG A 18 12.77 2.97 -4.09
C ARG A 18 12.14 1.92 -3.18
N GLN A 19 12.62 0.68 -3.29
CA GLN A 19 12.10 -0.45 -2.50
C GLN A 19 12.24 -0.22 -0.99
N PHE A 20 13.34 0.38 -0.54
CA PHE A 20 13.53 0.70 0.88
C PHE A 20 12.53 1.73 1.38
N VAL A 21 12.29 2.78 0.60
CA VAL A 21 11.34 3.83 0.94
C VAL A 21 9.90 3.32 0.91
N GLU A 22 9.57 2.46 -0.07
CA GLU A 22 8.26 1.79 -0.13
C GLU A 22 8.04 0.87 1.08
N MET A 23 9.04 0.10 1.52
CA MET A 23 8.96 -0.70 2.74
C MET A 23 8.66 0.15 3.98
N VAL A 24 9.40 1.25 4.17
CA VAL A 24 9.20 2.15 5.33
C VAL A 24 7.80 2.75 5.30
N THR A 25 7.35 3.22 4.13
CA THR A 25 6.02 3.83 3.98
C THR A 25 4.90 2.84 4.27
N LEU A 26 5.01 1.62 3.75
CA LEU A 26 4.02 0.56 3.98
C LEU A 26 4.04 0.05 5.44
N SER A 27 5.20 0.01 6.10
CA SER A 27 5.26 -0.35 7.53
C SER A 27 4.55 0.68 8.43
N GLY A 28 4.49 1.95 7.99
CA GLY A 28 3.73 3.00 8.65
C GLY A 28 2.23 2.74 8.70
N GLU A 29 1.68 1.96 7.76
CA GLU A 29 0.27 1.55 7.77
C GLU A 29 -0.04 0.67 8.98
N GLY A 30 0.80 -0.34 9.24
CA GLY A 30 0.63 -1.22 10.41
C GLY A 30 0.80 -0.49 11.74
N ILE A 31 1.80 0.39 11.84
CA ILE A 31 2.00 1.23 13.04
C ILE A 31 0.80 2.17 13.24
N GLY A 32 0.26 2.73 12.16
CA GLY A 32 -0.93 3.57 12.19
C GLY A 32 -2.15 2.84 12.75
N VAL A 33 -2.40 1.60 12.32
CA VAL A 33 -3.48 0.76 12.86
C VAL A 33 -3.32 0.56 14.36
N ALA A 34 -2.11 0.22 14.83
CA ALA A 34 -1.86 0.00 16.25
C ALA A 34 -2.07 1.28 17.08
N LEU A 35 -1.49 2.41 16.63
CA LEU A 35 -1.60 3.70 17.32
C LEU A 35 -3.07 4.18 17.37
N PHE A 36 -3.78 4.09 16.24
CA PHE A 36 -5.15 4.55 16.13
C PHE A 36 -6.11 3.76 17.03
N SER A 37 -5.86 2.46 17.20
CA SER A 37 -6.63 1.60 18.10
C SER A 37 -6.55 2.09 19.56
N VAL A 38 -5.35 2.46 20.02
CA VAL A 38 -5.14 2.99 21.38
C VAL A 38 -5.74 4.38 21.52
N ILE A 39 -5.54 5.26 20.54
CA ILE A 39 -6.10 6.63 20.55
C ILE A 39 -7.62 6.60 20.59
N LEU A 40 -8.26 5.70 19.83
CA LEU A 40 -9.71 5.55 19.86
C LEU A 40 -10.20 5.04 21.22
N LYS A 41 -9.57 4.01 21.78
CA LYS A 41 -9.93 3.48 23.11
C LYS A 41 -9.86 4.56 24.18
N GLU A 42 -8.73 5.25 24.28
CA GLU A 42 -8.47 6.23 25.33
C GLU A 42 -9.26 7.54 25.10
N GLY A 43 -9.31 8.01 23.84
CA GLY A 43 -9.99 9.25 23.48
C GLY A 43 -11.50 9.14 23.58
N VAL A 44 -12.10 8.11 22.97
CA VAL A 44 -13.56 7.90 23.00
C VAL A 44 -14.01 7.42 24.38
N GLY A 45 -13.21 6.56 25.03
CA GLY A 45 -13.53 6.02 26.35
C GLY A 45 -13.53 7.07 27.47
N LYS A 46 -12.56 7.99 27.49
CA LYS A 46 -12.44 8.99 28.57
C LYS A 46 -13.10 10.33 28.25
N MET A 47 -13.01 10.82 27.02
CA MET A 47 -13.50 12.15 26.63
C MET A 47 -14.90 12.11 26.00
N GLY A 48 -15.47 10.91 25.83
CA GLY A 48 -16.72 10.69 25.13
C GLY A 48 -16.57 10.76 23.61
N TRP A 49 -17.58 10.23 22.90
CA TRP A 49 -17.51 10.05 21.44
C TRP A 49 -17.43 11.37 20.65
N ARG A 50 -18.02 12.47 21.13
CA ARG A 50 -18.01 13.76 20.42
C ARG A 50 -16.62 14.39 20.42
N LEU A 51 -16.03 14.57 21.60
CA LEU A 51 -14.70 15.17 21.76
C LEU A 51 -13.61 14.23 21.25
N GLY A 52 -13.75 12.91 21.46
CA GLY A 52 -12.82 11.90 20.95
C GLY A 52 -12.71 11.93 19.41
N LEU A 53 -13.84 11.99 18.69
CA LEU A 53 -13.84 12.07 17.22
C LEU A 53 -13.31 13.42 16.70
N GLN A 54 -13.56 14.52 17.42
CA GLN A 54 -12.97 15.82 17.10
C GLN A 54 -11.45 15.81 17.27
N ALA A 55 -10.93 15.22 18.35
CA ALA A 55 -9.48 15.06 18.56
C ALA A 55 -8.82 14.24 17.45
N VAL A 56 -9.45 13.13 17.06
CA VAL A 56 -9.01 12.29 15.93
C VAL A 56 -8.97 13.08 14.62
N THR A 57 -9.99 13.90 14.36
CA THR A 57 -10.03 14.76 13.18
C THR A 57 -8.89 15.79 13.20
N GLY A 58 -8.56 16.33 14.39
CA GLY A 58 -7.38 17.18 14.58
C GLY A 58 -6.08 16.49 14.19
N PHE A 59 -5.87 15.25 14.62
CA PHE A 59 -4.70 14.46 14.21
C PHE A 59 -4.64 14.21 12.70
N VAL A 60 -5.77 13.92 12.07
CA VAL A 60 -5.83 13.75 10.60
C VAL A 60 -5.56 15.07 9.89
N ALA A 61 -6.04 16.21 10.41
CA ALA A 61 -5.76 17.53 9.85
C ALA A 61 -4.27 17.89 9.89
N LEU A 62 -3.51 17.45 10.90
CA LEU A 62 -2.05 17.64 10.94
C LEU A 62 -1.34 16.99 9.74
N SER A 63 -1.86 15.86 9.24
CA SER A 63 -1.31 15.20 8.05
C SER A 63 -1.42 16.05 6.78
N PHE A 64 -2.46 16.90 6.68
CA PHE A 64 -2.62 17.83 5.58
C PHE A 64 -1.51 18.88 5.57
N PHE A 65 -1.18 19.45 6.74
CA PHE A 65 -0.08 20.41 6.86
C PHE A 65 1.28 19.79 6.54
N MET A 66 1.53 18.53 6.95
CA MET A 66 2.73 17.81 6.52
C MET A 66 2.79 17.61 4.99
N GLY A 67 1.64 17.40 4.35
CA GLY A 67 1.53 17.34 2.89
C GLY A 67 1.84 18.68 2.21
N LEU A 68 1.47 19.81 2.80
CA LEU A 68 1.77 21.15 2.28
C LEU A 68 3.27 21.48 2.33
N LEU A 69 3.98 21.01 3.36
CA LEU A 69 5.43 21.16 3.48
C LEU A 69 6.18 20.35 2.41
N TYR A 70 5.50 19.45 1.71
CA TYR A 70 6.09 18.61 0.69
C TYR A 70 6.32 19.39 -0.62
N ARG A 71 7.58 19.76 -0.88
CA ARG A 71 8.00 20.39 -2.13
C ARG A 71 7.81 19.42 -3.32
N PRO A 72 7.50 19.86 -4.56
CA PRO A 72 7.35 18.96 -5.70
C PRO A 72 8.68 18.42 -6.26
N ALA A 73 8.70 17.16 -6.69
CA ALA A 73 9.90 16.42 -7.14
C ALA A 73 10.61 17.04 -8.36
N SER A 74 9.87 17.82 -9.17
CA SER A 74 10.40 18.51 -10.34
C SER A 74 11.37 19.65 -9.99
N LEU A 75 11.39 20.08 -8.72
CA LEU A 75 12.30 21.12 -8.22
C LEU A 75 13.67 20.58 -7.79
N TYR A 76 13.76 19.30 -7.41
CA TYR A 76 14.99 18.72 -6.83
C TYR A 76 16.05 18.31 -7.86
N HIS A 77 15.66 18.22 -9.13
CA HIS A 77 16.58 17.84 -10.20
C HIS A 77 16.40 18.83 -11.36
N PRO A 78 17.23 19.90 -11.44
CA PRO A 78 17.08 20.94 -12.47
C PRO A 78 17.13 20.36 -13.89
N GLN A 79 17.95 19.32 -14.12
CA GLN A 79 17.98 18.56 -15.38
C GLN A 79 16.63 17.92 -15.75
N ARG A 80 15.74 17.61 -14.80
CA ARG A 80 14.43 16.98 -15.10
C ARG A 80 13.47 17.97 -15.76
N ARG A 81 13.56 19.28 -15.46
CA ARG A 81 12.82 20.33 -16.18
C ARG A 81 13.30 20.45 -17.62
N ALA A 82 14.62 20.46 -17.82
CA ALA A 82 15.22 20.49 -19.14
C ALA A 82 14.85 19.24 -19.96
N ILE A 83 14.88 18.04 -19.35
CA ILE A 83 14.45 16.79 -19.99
C ILE A 83 12.95 16.81 -20.31
N LEU A 84 12.10 17.32 -19.43
CA LEU A 84 10.66 17.46 -19.69
C LEU A 84 10.42 18.40 -20.87
N HIS A 85 11.12 19.54 -20.89
CA HIS A 85 11.05 20.49 -21.99
C HIS A 85 11.55 19.86 -23.30
N LEU A 86 12.69 19.17 -23.30
CA LEU A 86 13.21 18.42 -24.46
C LEU A 86 12.23 17.32 -24.93
N LYS A 87 11.56 16.61 -24.01
CA LYS A 87 10.55 15.59 -24.34
C LYS A 87 9.31 16.20 -24.97
N ASN A 88 8.83 17.31 -24.43
CA ASN A 88 7.68 18.03 -24.96
C ASN A 88 8.00 18.60 -26.35
N GLN A 89 9.22 19.14 -26.54
CA GLN A 89 9.71 19.61 -27.83
C GLN A 89 9.84 18.46 -28.85
N ARG A 90 10.44 17.31 -28.47
CA ARG A 90 10.48 16.12 -29.32
C ARG A 90 9.10 15.62 -29.71
N LYS A 91 8.12 15.65 -28.80
CA LYS A 91 6.74 15.22 -29.08
C LYS A 91 6.08 16.15 -30.11
N LYS A 92 6.21 17.47 -29.94
CA LYS A 92 5.75 18.48 -30.90
C LYS A 92 6.42 18.34 -32.28
N VAL A 93 7.72 18.08 -32.33
CA VAL A 93 8.46 17.88 -33.58
C VAL A 93 8.06 16.57 -34.26
N LYS A 94 7.79 15.50 -33.49
CA LYS A 94 7.33 14.21 -34.03
C LYS A 94 5.91 14.31 -34.59
N GLU A 95 5.04 15.07 -33.94
CA GLU A 95 3.69 15.42 -34.46
C GLU A 95 3.77 16.27 -35.74
N LYS A 96 4.81 17.11 -35.90
CA LYS A 96 4.99 17.94 -37.10
C LYS A 96 5.60 17.18 -38.30
N LYS A 97 6.51 16.21 -38.05
CA LYS A 97 7.20 15.43 -39.10
C LYS A 97 6.36 14.29 -39.66
N THR A 98 5.49 13.71 -38.84
CA THR A 98 4.55 12.69 -39.26
C THR A 98 3.20 13.38 -39.34
N HIS A 99 2.68 13.69 -40.54
CA HIS A 99 1.32 14.22 -40.77
C HIS A 99 0.18 13.30 -40.24
N ILE A 100 0.55 12.28 -39.47
CA ILE A 100 -0.30 11.42 -38.66
C ILE A 100 -0.73 12.26 -37.46
N ARG A 101 -2.00 12.70 -37.44
CA ARG A 101 -2.66 13.15 -36.21
C ARG A 101 -2.41 12.06 -35.16
N THR A 102 -1.53 12.30 -34.19
CA THR A 102 -1.43 11.41 -33.03
C THR A 102 -2.83 11.35 -32.45
N PRO A 103 -3.49 10.16 -32.42
CA PRO A 103 -4.81 10.07 -31.84
C PRO A 103 -4.71 10.64 -30.43
N LYS A 104 -5.64 11.52 -30.06
CA LYS A 104 -5.78 12.00 -28.69
C LYS A 104 -5.66 10.76 -27.79
N PRO A 105 -4.86 10.82 -26.70
CA PRO A 105 -4.74 9.66 -25.81
C PRO A 105 -6.16 9.18 -25.50
N PRO A 106 -6.49 7.92 -25.80
CA PRO A 106 -7.80 7.37 -25.49
C PRO A 106 -8.13 7.69 -24.04
N PHE A 107 -9.37 8.08 -23.75
CA PHE A 107 -9.80 8.25 -22.36
C PHE A 107 -9.63 6.95 -21.56
N LEU A 108 -9.64 5.80 -22.26
CA LEU A 108 -9.42 4.47 -21.70
C LEU A 108 -8.35 3.73 -22.51
N ASP A 109 -7.16 3.61 -21.95
CA ASP A 109 -6.06 2.84 -22.51
C ASP A 109 -6.12 1.38 -22.00
N PHE A 110 -6.70 0.48 -22.80
CA PHE A 110 -6.69 -0.97 -22.53
C PHE A 110 -5.42 -1.69 -23.00
N THR A 111 -4.45 -0.96 -23.55
CA THR A 111 -3.16 -1.48 -23.98
C THR A 111 -2.43 -2.30 -22.89
N PRO A 112 -2.45 -1.93 -21.59
CA PRO A 112 -1.81 -2.71 -20.54
C PRO A 112 -2.43 -4.11 -20.37
N CYS A 113 -3.73 -4.26 -20.60
CA CYS A 113 -4.43 -5.54 -20.47
C CYS A 113 -4.03 -6.56 -21.54
N LYS A 114 -3.35 -6.14 -22.62
CA LYS A 114 -2.89 -7.07 -23.66
C LYS A 114 -1.79 -8.02 -23.15
N SER A 115 -1.00 -7.62 -22.16
CA SER A 115 0.08 -8.43 -21.59
C SER A 115 -0.45 -9.53 -20.65
N SER A 116 -0.10 -10.79 -20.91
CA SER A 116 -0.51 -11.94 -20.07
C SER A 116 -0.06 -11.80 -18.61
N THR A 117 1.14 -11.25 -18.38
CA THR A 117 1.68 -11.01 -17.04
C THR A 117 0.85 -9.98 -16.26
N VAL A 118 0.42 -8.91 -16.94
CA VAL A 118 -0.43 -7.89 -16.34
C VAL A 118 -1.80 -8.47 -16.02
N ARG A 119 -2.37 -9.32 -16.88
CA ARG A 119 -3.64 -9.99 -16.60
C ARG A 119 -3.58 -10.86 -15.35
N ILE A 120 -2.54 -11.69 -15.21
CA ILE A 120 -2.37 -12.56 -14.03
C ILE A 120 -2.25 -11.70 -12.77
N LEU A 121 -1.47 -10.61 -12.82
CA LEU A 121 -1.32 -9.70 -11.69
C LEU A 121 -2.65 -9.05 -11.30
N ILE A 122 -3.42 -8.55 -12.29
CA ILE A 122 -4.74 -7.95 -12.05
C ILE A 122 -5.68 -8.96 -11.41
N ILE A 123 -5.78 -10.18 -11.95
CA ILE A 123 -6.66 -11.22 -11.39
C ILE A 123 -6.25 -11.56 -9.96
N SER A 124 -4.95 -11.77 -9.70
CA SER A 124 -4.46 -12.06 -8.34
C SER A 124 -4.70 -10.92 -7.35
N ALA A 125 -4.56 -9.66 -7.79
CA ALA A 125 -4.79 -8.49 -6.96
C ALA A 125 -6.28 -8.29 -6.69
N SER A 126 -7.14 -8.52 -7.67
CA SER A 126 -8.60 -8.46 -7.50
C SER A 126 -9.08 -9.51 -6.49
N VAL A 127 -8.59 -10.74 -6.58
CA VAL A 127 -8.92 -11.80 -5.62
C VAL A 127 -8.42 -11.44 -4.22
N ALA A 128 -7.18 -10.95 -4.09
CA ALA A 128 -6.66 -10.52 -2.78
C ALA A 128 -7.44 -9.34 -2.18
N ALA A 129 -7.88 -8.39 -3.01
CA ALA A 129 -8.62 -7.22 -2.56
C ALA A 129 -9.97 -7.58 -1.90
N LEU A 130 -10.58 -8.71 -2.27
CA LEU A 130 -11.82 -9.19 -1.64
C LEU A 130 -11.62 -9.62 -0.18
N GLY A 131 -10.41 -10.05 0.20
CA GLY A 131 -10.12 -10.61 1.53
C GLY A 131 -9.18 -9.78 2.41
N ILE A 132 -8.54 -8.74 1.86
CA ILE A 132 -7.42 -8.07 2.54
C ILE A 132 -7.84 -7.34 3.83
N TYR A 133 -9.06 -6.81 3.88
CA TYR A 133 -9.58 -6.08 5.04
C TYR A 133 -10.38 -6.97 6.00
N THR A 134 -10.70 -8.20 5.60
CA THR A 134 -11.46 -9.16 6.41
C THR A 134 -10.90 -9.34 7.81
N PRO A 135 -9.59 -9.64 8.02
CA PRO A 135 -9.07 -9.86 9.38
C PRO A 135 -9.13 -8.60 10.25
N ILE A 136 -9.08 -7.40 9.67
CA ILE A 136 -9.12 -6.15 10.45
C ILE A 136 -10.51 -5.94 11.06
N PHE A 137 -11.58 -6.22 10.32
CA PHE A 137 -12.96 -6.01 10.79
C PHE A 137 -13.53 -7.23 11.52
N TYR A 138 -13.31 -8.44 10.99
CA TYR A 138 -13.89 -9.64 11.59
C TYR A 138 -13.26 -10.00 12.93
N MET A 139 -11.98 -9.71 13.14
CA MET A 139 -11.32 -10.02 14.41
C MET A 139 -11.87 -9.15 15.55
N SER A 140 -12.12 -7.85 15.28
CA SER A 140 -12.78 -6.98 16.26
C SER A 140 -14.25 -7.38 16.51
N LEU A 141 -14.95 -7.86 15.49
CA LEU A 141 -16.34 -8.31 15.62
C LEU A 141 -16.45 -9.59 16.45
N HIS A 142 -15.61 -10.58 16.16
CA HIS A 142 -15.59 -11.85 16.90
C HIS A 142 -15.20 -11.63 18.37
N GLY A 143 -14.20 -10.78 18.62
CA GLY A 143 -13.80 -10.48 20.00
C GLY A 143 -14.93 -9.81 20.80
N TYR A 144 -15.77 -9.00 20.15
CA TYR A 144 -16.96 -8.44 20.78
C TYR A 144 -18.04 -9.50 21.05
N GLN A 145 -18.26 -10.45 20.12
CA GLN A 145 -19.24 -11.52 20.29
C GLN A 145 -18.88 -12.51 21.40
N GLU A 146 -17.59 -12.83 21.55
CA GLU A 146 -17.08 -13.67 22.65
C GLU A 146 -17.02 -12.93 24.01
N SER A 147 -17.56 -11.70 24.10
CA SER A 147 -17.61 -10.90 25.33
C SER A 147 -16.24 -10.60 25.96
N TYR A 148 -15.19 -10.46 25.15
CA TYR A 148 -13.89 -10.00 25.66
C TYR A 148 -13.96 -8.55 26.13
N ASP A 149 -13.10 -8.22 27.10
CA ASP A 149 -12.96 -6.84 27.54
C ASP A 149 -12.42 -5.94 26.42
N MET A 150 -12.79 -4.67 26.45
CA MET A 150 -12.37 -3.68 25.46
C MET A 150 -10.85 -3.49 25.43
N GLN A 151 -10.15 -3.81 26.53
CA GLN A 151 -8.69 -3.79 26.59
C GLN A 151 -8.06 -4.89 25.76
N ASP A 152 -8.60 -6.11 25.84
CA ASP A 152 -8.10 -7.27 25.09
C ASP A 152 -8.38 -7.11 23.60
N LEU A 153 -9.52 -6.54 23.24
CA LEU A 153 -9.86 -6.26 21.85
C LEU A 153 -8.88 -5.28 21.20
N VAL A 154 -8.53 -4.22 21.93
CA VAL A 154 -7.55 -3.22 21.48
C VAL A 154 -6.16 -3.84 21.41
N LEU A 155 -5.79 -4.67 22.39
CA LEU A 155 -4.52 -5.39 22.39
C LEU A 155 -4.36 -6.27 21.15
N VAL A 156 -5.38 -7.05 20.80
CA VAL A 156 -5.42 -7.87 19.58
C VAL A 156 -5.25 -7.02 18.33
N GLN A 157 -5.95 -5.88 18.24
CA GLN A 157 -5.83 -4.97 17.10
C GLN A 157 -4.43 -4.31 17.02
N THR A 158 -3.80 -4.02 18.15
CA THR A 158 -2.42 -3.52 18.17
C THR A 158 -1.41 -4.57 17.71
N PHE A 159 -1.54 -5.82 18.16
CA PHE A 159 -0.69 -6.92 17.69
C PHE A 159 -0.88 -7.19 16.20
N LEU A 160 -2.11 -7.10 15.69
CA LEU A 160 -2.39 -7.19 14.27
C LEU A 160 -1.66 -6.08 13.48
N GLY A 161 -1.75 -4.83 13.92
CA GLY A 161 -1.05 -3.70 13.31
C GLY A 161 0.47 -3.86 13.32
N LEU A 162 1.04 -4.28 14.45
CA LEU A 162 2.48 -4.56 14.58
C LEU A 162 2.91 -5.73 13.68
N SER A 163 2.09 -6.79 13.59
CA SER A 163 2.36 -7.93 12.71
C SER A 163 2.37 -7.53 11.24
N ILE A 164 1.48 -6.62 10.82
CA ILE A 164 1.51 -6.04 9.47
C ILE A 164 2.82 -5.28 9.24
N ALA A 165 3.24 -4.43 10.17
CA ALA A 165 4.48 -3.66 10.05
C ALA A 165 5.72 -4.58 9.94
N VAL A 166 5.82 -5.59 10.80
CA VAL A 166 6.91 -6.59 10.77
C VAL A 166 6.86 -7.41 9.47
N GLY A 167 5.66 -7.84 9.05
CA GLY A 167 5.46 -8.60 7.81
C GLY A 167 5.90 -7.85 6.57
N VAL A 168 5.61 -6.55 6.47
CA VAL A 168 6.06 -5.68 5.37
C VAL A 168 7.59 -5.57 5.34
N VAL A 169 8.22 -5.33 6.50
CA VAL A 169 9.68 -5.21 6.58
C VAL A 169 10.37 -6.54 6.27
N ALA A 170 9.84 -7.66 6.78
CA ALA A 170 10.37 -9.00 6.57
C ALA A 170 10.23 -9.44 5.10
N SER A 171 9.06 -9.26 4.50
CA SER A 171 8.80 -9.60 3.09
C SER A 171 9.65 -8.75 2.15
N GLY A 172 9.71 -7.43 2.37
CA GLY A 172 10.54 -6.55 1.55
C GLY A 172 12.05 -6.81 1.70
N SER A 173 12.52 -7.15 2.91
CA SER A 173 13.90 -7.56 3.15
C SER A 173 14.23 -8.90 2.48
N THR A 174 13.29 -9.85 2.51
CA THR A 174 13.40 -11.13 1.82
C THR A 174 13.52 -10.93 0.32
N ILE A 175 12.68 -10.08 -0.28
CA ILE A 175 12.77 -9.74 -1.71
C ILE A 175 14.15 -9.17 -2.05
N ASN A 176 14.70 -8.30 -1.20
CA ASN A 176 16.03 -7.71 -1.43
C ASN A 176 17.17 -8.75 -1.29
N ARG A 177 17.12 -9.61 -0.27
CA ARG A 177 18.11 -10.68 -0.04
C ARG A 177 18.03 -11.76 -1.12
N VAL A 178 16.84 -12.26 -1.45
CA VAL A 178 16.61 -13.22 -2.54
C VAL A 178 17.07 -12.63 -3.87
N CYS A 179 16.82 -11.34 -4.13
CA CYS A 179 17.32 -10.66 -5.33
C CYS A 179 18.86 -10.56 -5.37
N ARG A 180 19.54 -10.33 -4.23
CA ARG A 180 21.02 -10.36 -4.16
C ARG A 180 21.59 -11.76 -4.35
N LEU A 181 20.94 -12.78 -3.78
CA LEU A 181 21.38 -14.19 -3.88
C LEU A 181 21.20 -14.70 -5.33
N SER A 182 20.07 -14.35 -5.94
CA SER A 182 19.65 -14.72 -7.30
C SER A 182 20.57 -14.18 -8.39
N TYR A 183 21.15 -12.97 -8.23
CA TYR A 183 22.14 -12.39 -9.16
C TYR A 183 23.36 -13.31 -9.38
N ARG A 184 23.63 -14.26 -8.49
CA ARG A 184 24.81 -15.12 -8.56
C ARG A 184 24.58 -16.48 -9.25
N LYS A 185 23.35 -16.92 -9.57
CA LYS A 185 23.12 -18.17 -10.34
C LYS A 185 21.68 -18.50 -10.83
N PHE A 186 20.59 -17.80 -10.45
CA PHE A 186 19.23 -18.21 -10.88
C PHE A 186 18.21 -17.06 -10.83
N SER A 187 17.65 -16.62 -11.96
CA SER A 187 16.73 -15.46 -12.04
C SER A 187 15.27 -15.85 -11.82
N ILE A 188 14.80 -15.84 -10.56
CA ILE A 188 13.37 -15.98 -10.24
C ILE A 188 12.70 -14.61 -10.39
N SER A 189 11.63 -14.53 -11.21
CA SER A 189 10.87 -13.28 -11.38
C SER A 189 10.23 -12.85 -10.06
N ARG A 190 10.32 -11.56 -9.73
CA ARG A 190 9.70 -10.94 -8.54
C ARG A 190 8.20 -11.23 -8.43
N GLN A 191 7.56 -11.46 -9.57
CA GLN A 191 6.13 -11.74 -9.66
C GLN A 191 5.77 -13.07 -8.98
N TYR A 192 6.59 -14.11 -9.14
CA TYR A 192 6.33 -15.41 -8.52
C TYR A 192 6.48 -15.35 -7.00
N VAL A 193 7.45 -14.57 -6.49
CA VAL A 193 7.62 -14.37 -5.05
C VAL A 193 6.40 -13.65 -4.46
N CYS A 194 5.95 -12.57 -5.09
CA CYS A 194 4.75 -11.85 -4.62
C CYS A 194 3.49 -12.70 -4.72
N GLN A 195 3.32 -13.47 -5.79
CA GLN A 195 2.19 -14.39 -5.96
C GLN A 195 2.21 -15.48 -4.89
N GLY A 196 3.38 -16.04 -4.56
CA GLY A 196 3.52 -17.01 -3.48
C GLY A 196 3.18 -16.47 -2.09
N CYS A 197 3.60 -15.23 -1.78
CA CYS A 197 3.19 -14.59 -0.53
C CYS A 197 1.67 -14.36 -0.47
N LEU A 198 1.06 -14.02 -1.60
CA LEU A 198 -0.37 -13.74 -1.71
C LEU A 198 -1.22 -15.01 -1.59
N THR A 199 -0.77 -16.13 -2.17
CA THR A 199 -1.43 -17.43 -1.97
C THR A 199 -1.28 -17.93 -0.53
N LEU A 200 -0.11 -17.76 0.08
CA LEU A 200 0.10 -18.11 1.49
C LEU A 200 -0.85 -17.32 2.40
N ALA A 201 -0.95 -16.01 2.21
CA ALA A 201 -1.87 -15.17 2.97
C ALA A 201 -3.34 -15.58 2.75
N ALA A 202 -3.73 -15.90 1.51
CA ALA A 202 -5.08 -16.36 1.21
C ALA A 202 -5.41 -17.70 1.90
N ILE A 203 -4.47 -18.65 1.90
CA ILE A 203 -4.60 -19.93 2.62
C ILE A 203 -4.74 -19.68 4.11
N SER A 204 -3.94 -18.77 4.70
CA SER A 204 -4.05 -18.43 6.12
C SER A 204 -5.43 -17.88 6.50
N ILE A 205 -6.00 -17.01 5.67
CA ILE A 205 -7.35 -16.46 5.89
C ILE A 205 -8.41 -17.57 5.78
N LEU A 206 -8.31 -18.45 4.77
CA LEU A 206 -9.25 -19.57 4.60
C LEU A 206 -9.20 -20.55 5.78
N ILE A 207 -8.00 -20.87 6.27
CA ILE A 207 -7.84 -21.73 7.46
C ILE A 207 -8.48 -21.06 8.67
N LEU A 208 -8.27 -19.76 8.86
CA LEU A 208 -8.87 -19.03 9.98
C LEU A 208 -10.40 -19.05 9.93
N SER A 209 -10.98 -18.82 8.74
CA SER A 209 -12.43 -18.90 8.51
C SER A 209 -13.00 -20.32 8.69
N ALA A 210 -12.26 -21.35 8.29
CA ALA A 210 -12.68 -22.73 8.47
C ALA A 210 -12.67 -23.14 9.95
N VAL A 211 -11.65 -22.71 10.70
CA VAL A 211 -11.56 -22.98 12.15
C VAL A 211 -12.66 -22.26 12.92
N SER A 212 -12.99 -21.02 12.58
CA SER A 212 -14.11 -20.30 13.22
C SER A 212 -15.45 -21.00 12.98
N GLY A 213 -15.68 -21.54 11.78
CA GLY A 213 -16.89 -22.29 11.45
C GLY A 213 -17.03 -23.63 12.17
N TYR A 214 -15.94 -24.17 12.72
CA TYR A 214 -15.93 -25.44 13.46
C TYR A 214 -16.20 -25.26 14.96
N ARG A 215 -16.11 -24.02 15.47
CA ARG A 215 -16.27 -23.67 16.89
C ARG A 215 -17.61 -23.00 17.20
N SER A 216 -18.44 -22.79 16.18
CA SER A 216 -19.84 -22.32 16.27
C SER A 216 -20.78 -23.52 16.26
#